data_AF-A0A9D5K2I7-F1
#
_entry.id   AF-A0A9D5K2I7-F1
#
_cell.length_a   1.000
_cell.length_b   1.000
_cell.length_c   1.000
_cell.angle_alpha   90.00
_cell.angle_beta   90.00
_cell.angle_gamma   90.00
#
_symmetry.space_group_name_H-M   'P 1'
#
loop_
_entity.id
_entity.type
_entity.pdbx_description
1 polymer ?
#
loop_
_entity_poly.entity_id
_entity_poly.type
_entity_poly.pdbx_seq_one_letter_code
_entity_poly.pdbx_strand_id
1 'polypeptide(L)'
;MNKHTRFFFGQIPVFILTSTSIVLLLSCIEEVNPYDIPEAAEIVWRSSNPADGDTIDIFTTYTLEGEVLLPKHVDEIVVIADNAVGWDASPYRTNSEGRAWPKFSFGVSFADTGFHYITVKGYLADGDSIVKDLRLFTVSPLDQADLRADYGELVELKTPRVGDDVLYVWRFDGGRDPIRSDTNSAKFVVNFLSTSAELYVEKDSVQSPSCKFTVTVTDKKPPEISLIGAEMSPDKDTVYMSPGNTTLTIGAVDQESGLSHVTVNGVHVDCWAGKCVYQFDPPSGIAVSYRALDIIARDVADNEALRELTIYYDPQVLLSPELIILNPEADSQSTNKPVADIRGYIRNNDENRDMAIVIRQNGTEDTVLSARGDFSVKEDLKDSVNHIEVLLFRDDEVRIRPLDKKSFTLFYRPEVKDTTPPEIKEFRVGDSVVTNGYTTALDEIVLKVLVVDPNSEVASVWIDNKQATRNSSGYFSRSVQLAHTLEGNAIAVLAANSDLISTDGNDEITIYRNGTPSLTMRTAKGAKVNTSTTDTVNASDPDGDKLTISA
;
A
#
# COMPACT_ATOMS: atom_id res chain seq x y z
N MET A 1 33.95 29.74 58.60
CA MET A 1 35.06 29.56 57.64
C MET A 1 35.07 30.81 56.75
N ASN A 2 35.87 31.82 57.11
CA ASN A 2 37.21 32.13 56.54
C ASN A 2 37.11 32.41 55.02
N LYS A 3 37.43 33.60 54.47
CA LYS A 3 38.35 34.67 54.87
C LYS A 3 37.96 36.02 54.20
N HIS A 4 38.23 37.10 54.92
CA HIS A 4 38.32 38.49 54.49
C HIS A 4 39.51 38.77 53.55
N THR A 5 39.37 39.80 52.70
CA THR A 5 40.51 40.65 52.31
C THR A 5 40.09 42.13 52.29
N ARG A 6 40.68 42.92 53.20
CA ARG A 6 40.70 44.39 53.27
C ARG A 6 42.08 44.86 52.81
N PHE A 7 42.18 45.97 52.07
CA PHE A 7 43.37 46.86 51.99
C PHE A 7 42.88 48.21 51.44
N PHE A 8 43.35 49.41 51.80
CA PHE A 8 44.12 49.97 52.92
C PHE A 8 43.93 51.50 52.74
N PHE A 9 43.65 52.24 53.83
CA PHE A 9 43.63 53.71 53.81
C PHE A 9 45.07 54.23 53.95
N GLY A 10 45.47 55.18 53.10
CA GLY A 10 46.71 55.94 53.21
C GLY A 10 46.43 57.43 53.02
N GLN A 11 46.83 58.25 54.00
CA GLN A 11 46.65 59.69 54.06
C GLN A 11 47.69 60.46 53.23
N ILE A 12 47.20 61.47 52.49
CA ILE A 12 47.65 62.87 52.26
C ILE A 12 49.18 63.17 52.22
N PRO A 13 49.64 63.98 51.24
CA PRO A 13 49.89 65.38 51.56
C PRO A 13 49.35 66.39 50.55
N VAL A 14 48.85 67.48 51.12
CA VAL A 14 48.57 68.78 50.50
C VAL A 14 49.85 69.34 49.89
N PHE A 15 49.82 69.69 48.61
CA PHE A 15 50.74 70.65 48.01
C PHE A 15 49.93 71.75 47.32
N ILE A 16 49.93 72.91 47.98
CA ILE A 16 49.70 74.21 47.37
C ILE A 16 50.94 74.49 46.51
N LEU A 17 50.80 74.76 45.21
CA LEU A 17 51.60 75.78 44.53
C LEU A 17 51.06 76.12 43.13
N THR A 18 50.87 77.43 42.96
CA THR A 18 51.10 78.22 41.75
C THR A 18 50.09 78.18 40.59
N SER A 19 49.31 79.26 40.57
CA SER A 19 48.70 79.92 39.43
C SER A 19 49.69 80.13 38.26
N THR A 20 49.67 79.26 37.26
CA THR A 20 50.18 79.57 35.90
C THR A 20 49.72 78.50 34.89
N SER A 21 48.41 78.38 34.62
CA SER A 21 47.89 77.62 33.45
C SER A 21 46.44 77.99 33.04
N ILE A 22 45.89 79.12 33.53
CA ILE A 22 44.54 79.62 33.14
C ILE A 22 44.63 80.46 31.84
N VAL A 23 45.35 79.96 30.84
CA VAL A 23 45.44 80.54 29.48
C VAL A 23 45.27 79.46 28.39
N LEU A 24 44.91 78.22 28.77
CA LEU A 24 44.57 77.12 27.84
C LEU A 24 43.10 76.68 27.91
N LEU A 25 42.23 77.42 28.62
CA LEU A 25 40.78 77.15 28.73
C LEU A 25 39.91 78.19 27.99
N LEU A 26 40.50 78.84 26.97
CA LEU A 26 39.80 79.66 25.98
C LEU A 26 40.07 79.11 24.57
N SER A 27 40.17 77.79 24.43
CA SER A 27 39.78 77.19 23.15
C SER A 27 38.29 77.48 23.02
N CYS A 28 37.94 78.35 22.07
CA CYS A 28 36.58 78.45 21.56
C CYS A 28 36.14 77.02 21.26
N ILE A 29 35.31 76.45 22.13
CA ILE A 29 34.53 75.27 21.78
C ILE A 29 33.59 75.84 20.73
N GLU A 30 33.92 75.63 19.45
CA GLU A 30 32.93 75.83 18.40
C GLU A 30 31.67 75.11 18.89
N GLU A 31 30.54 75.81 18.94
CA GLU A 31 29.26 75.17 19.24
C GLU A 31 29.04 74.12 18.14
N VAL A 32 29.52 72.90 18.39
CA VAL A 32 29.27 71.76 17.52
C VAL A 32 27.80 71.50 17.65
N ASN A 33 27.07 71.79 16.58
CA ASN A 33 25.67 71.45 16.47
C ASN A 33 25.54 69.93 16.72
N PRO A 34 24.83 69.49 17.78
CA PRO A 34 24.76 68.07 18.13
C PRO A 34 24.11 67.22 17.04
N TYR A 35 23.38 67.85 16.11
CA TYR A 35 22.82 67.19 14.94
C TYR A 35 23.87 66.91 13.85
N ASP A 36 25.05 67.52 13.87
CA ASP A 36 26.11 67.34 12.86
C ASP A 36 27.14 66.27 13.26
N ILE A 37 26.98 65.64 14.43
CA ILE A 37 27.85 64.57 14.95
C ILE A 37 27.34 63.21 14.42
N PRO A 38 28.07 62.50 13.53
CA PRO A 38 27.64 61.21 12.98
C PRO A 38 27.43 60.13 14.05
N GLU A 39 28.23 60.14 15.12
CA GLU A 39 28.16 59.18 16.23
C GLU A 39 26.88 59.31 17.06
N ALA A 40 26.13 60.40 16.90
CA ALA A 40 24.82 60.58 17.54
C ALA A 40 23.68 59.94 16.73
N ALA A 41 23.95 59.37 15.56
CA ALA A 41 22.96 58.60 14.81
C ALA A 41 22.64 57.29 15.55
N GLU A 42 21.35 56.96 15.67
CA GLU A 42 20.89 55.76 16.37
C GLU A 42 19.71 55.12 15.63
N ILE A 43 19.61 53.80 15.70
CA ILE A 43 18.43 53.05 15.26
C ILE A 43 17.56 52.74 16.48
N VAL A 44 16.31 53.20 16.44
CA VAL A 44 15.33 53.04 17.52
C VAL A 44 14.10 52.28 17.01
N TRP A 45 13.70 51.24 17.72
CA TRP A 45 12.45 50.52 17.44
C TRP A 45 11.25 51.32 17.93
N ARG A 46 10.29 51.62 17.05
CA ARG A 46 9.08 52.38 17.41
C ARG A 46 7.94 51.49 17.86
N SER A 47 7.78 50.34 17.23
CA SER A 47 6.86 49.30 17.66
C SER A 47 7.53 47.96 17.43
N SER A 48 7.65 47.19 18.52
CA SER A 48 8.10 45.80 18.50
C SER A 48 7.05 44.94 19.19
N ASN A 49 5.78 45.34 19.14
CA ASN A 49 4.71 44.76 19.97
C ASN A 49 3.91 43.73 19.17
N PRO A 50 4.34 42.45 19.06
CA PRO A 50 3.36 41.39 18.95
C PRO A 50 2.41 41.54 20.14
N ALA A 51 1.17 41.08 19.97
CA ALA A 51 0.14 41.25 21.00
C ALA A 51 0.58 40.74 22.39
N ASP A 52 1.56 39.83 22.44
CA ASP A 52 2.09 39.15 23.62
C ASP A 52 3.60 39.38 23.90
N GLY A 53 4.15 40.57 23.63
CA GLY A 53 5.50 40.94 24.12
C GLY A 53 6.65 40.64 23.15
N ASP A 54 7.49 39.63 23.37
CA ASP A 54 8.56 39.22 22.44
C ASP A 54 8.25 37.90 21.72
N THR A 55 7.02 37.39 21.87
CA THR A 55 6.59 36.09 21.32
C THR A 55 5.74 36.26 20.06
N ILE A 56 6.02 35.46 19.04
CA ILE A 56 5.27 35.38 17.77
C ILE A 56 5.01 33.92 17.39
N ASP A 57 3.99 33.66 16.57
CA ASP A 57 3.75 32.34 16.02
C ASP A 57 4.65 32.07 14.81
N ILE A 58 5.00 30.81 14.57
CA ILE A 58 5.59 30.37 13.29
C ILE A 58 4.69 30.79 12.13
N PHE A 59 5.29 31.02 10.96
CA PHE A 59 4.60 31.41 9.73
C PHE A 59 3.57 32.52 9.96
N THR A 60 3.97 33.58 10.66
CA THR A 60 3.15 34.77 10.88
C THR A 60 4.00 35.99 10.58
N THR A 61 3.67 36.69 9.49
CA THR A 61 4.39 37.90 9.08
C THR A 61 4.15 39.01 10.08
N TYR A 62 5.18 39.31 10.86
CA TYR A 62 5.20 40.43 11.77
C TYR A 62 5.88 41.63 11.11
N THR A 63 5.23 42.78 11.12
CA THR A 63 5.79 44.02 10.58
C THR A 63 6.55 44.75 11.66
N LEU A 64 7.87 44.86 11.50
CA LEU A 64 8.75 45.61 12.39
C LEU A 64 8.92 47.03 11.90
N GLU A 65 8.78 48.00 12.80
CA GLU A 65 8.93 49.42 12.49
C GLU A 65 10.05 50.05 13.32
N GLY A 66 11.02 50.62 12.62
CA GLY A 66 12.13 51.35 13.22
C GLY A 66 12.23 52.78 12.71
N GLU A 67 13.00 53.57 13.42
CA GLU A 67 13.35 54.94 13.08
C GLU A 67 14.86 55.12 13.17
N VAL A 68 15.43 55.84 12.20
CA VAL A 68 16.81 56.32 12.27
C VAL A 68 16.79 57.74 12.80
N LEU A 69 17.41 57.94 13.96
CA LEU A 69 17.72 59.26 14.48
C LEU A 69 18.93 59.81 13.72
N LEU A 70 18.83 61.07 13.28
CA LEU A 70 19.82 61.74 12.42
C LEU A 70 20.06 61.02 11.07
N PRO A 71 19.02 60.77 10.27
CA PRO A 71 19.13 59.96 9.04
C PRO A 71 20.06 60.57 7.98
N LYS A 72 20.45 61.85 8.10
CA LYS A 72 21.42 62.49 7.21
C LYS A 72 22.84 61.92 7.32
N HIS A 73 23.12 61.16 8.37
CA HIS A 73 24.43 60.54 8.61
C HIS A 73 24.47 59.06 8.24
N VAL A 74 23.34 58.46 7.83
CA VAL A 74 23.22 57.04 7.49
C VAL A 74 23.00 56.90 5.99
N ASP A 75 23.92 56.21 5.33
CA ASP A 75 23.92 56.02 3.87
C ASP A 75 23.10 54.78 3.46
N GLU A 76 23.17 53.72 4.25
CA GLU A 76 22.52 52.44 3.96
C GLU A 76 22.00 51.79 5.25
N ILE A 77 20.80 51.20 5.18
CA ILE A 77 20.29 50.29 6.22
C ILE A 77 20.25 48.88 5.66
N VAL A 78 20.79 47.95 6.44
CA VAL A 78 20.88 46.53 6.13
C VAL A 78 20.25 45.73 7.26
N VAL A 79 19.18 45.01 6.94
CA VAL A 79 18.50 44.13 7.90
C VAL A 79 18.90 42.69 7.63
N ILE A 80 19.27 41.98 8.69
CA ILE A 80 19.64 40.57 8.68
C ILE A 80 18.74 39.85 9.68
N ALA A 81 17.99 38.86 9.21
CA ALA A 81 17.16 38.00 10.05
C ALA A 81 17.49 36.55 9.71
N ASP A 82 18.13 35.86 10.65
CA ASP A 82 18.54 34.47 10.42
C ASP A 82 17.31 33.57 10.29
N ASN A 83 17.28 32.69 9.28
CA ASN A 83 16.19 31.75 9.02
C ASN A 83 14.80 32.36 8.80
N ALA A 84 14.72 33.64 8.44
CA ALA A 84 13.45 34.27 8.06
C ALA A 84 12.90 33.67 6.75
N VAL A 85 11.62 33.29 6.77
CA VAL A 85 10.91 32.71 5.62
C VAL A 85 10.73 33.77 4.54
N GLY A 86 11.05 33.41 3.29
CA GLY A 86 10.88 34.29 2.13
C GLY A 86 11.93 35.40 2.01
N TRP A 87 12.93 35.42 2.89
CA TRP A 87 14.11 36.25 2.73
C TRP A 87 15.18 35.43 2.03
N ASP A 88 15.62 35.89 0.85
CA ASP A 88 16.85 35.37 0.26
C ASP A 88 18.01 35.63 1.23
N ALA A 89 19.11 34.88 1.15
CA ALA A 89 20.31 35.14 1.95
C ALA A 89 20.92 36.55 1.75
N SER A 90 20.34 37.35 0.85
CA SER A 90 20.67 38.76 0.66
C SER A 90 19.91 39.61 1.68
N PRO A 91 20.63 40.44 2.45
CA PRO A 91 19.96 41.29 3.44
C PRO A 91 19.06 42.31 2.75
N TYR A 92 17.99 42.73 3.43
CA TYR A 92 17.16 43.84 2.98
C TYR A 92 18.00 45.12 3.02
N ARG A 93 18.25 45.70 1.84
CA ARG A 93 19.02 46.93 1.66
C ARG A 93 18.12 48.06 1.19
N THR A 94 18.26 49.22 1.80
CA THR A 94 17.70 50.46 1.28
C THR A 94 18.78 51.53 1.26
N ASN A 95 18.97 52.16 0.10
CA ASN A 95 19.93 53.24 -0.10
C ASN A 95 19.21 54.59 -0.07
N SER A 96 19.91 55.61 0.41
CA SER A 96 19.38 56.96 0.60
C SER A 96 19.25 57.78 -0.68
N GLU A 97 19.27 57.18 -1.90
CA GLU A 97 19.27 57.89 -3.19
C GLU A 97 18.06 58.86 -3.34
N GLY A 98 18.22 60.06 -2.79
CA GLY A 98 17.32 61.20 -2.88
C GLY A 98 16.33 61.42 -1.73
N ARG A 99 16.18 60.53 -0.72
CA ARG A 99 15.31 60.78 0.45
C ARG A 99 15.86 60.15 1.74
N ALA A 100 16.07 60.99 2.75
CA ALA A 100 16.24 60.56 4.13
C ALA A 100 14.92 59.95 4.62
N TRP A 101 14.91 58.65 4.90
CA TRP A 101 13.75 57.99 5.52
C TRP A 101 13.97 58.03 7.03
N PRO A 102 13.27 58.90 7.79
CA PRO A 102 13.34 58.82 9.24
C PRO A 102 12.84 57.44 9.70
N LYS A 103 11.91 56.78 8.98
CA LYS A 103 11.28 55.53 9.38
C LYS A 103 11.48 54.43 8.34
N PHE A 104 11.65 53.20 8.81
CA PHE A 104 11.70 51.99 7.97
C PHE A 104 10.76 50.93 8.52
N SER A 105 10.29 50.05 7.63
CA SER A 105 9.41 48.95 7.98
C SER A 105 9.71 47.73 7.11
N PHE A 106 9.71 46.55 7.71
CA PHE A 106 9.88 45.28 7.00
C PHE A 106 9.08 44.16 7.68
N GLY A 107 8.63 43.19 6.88
CA GLY A 107 7.95 41.99 7.35
C GLY A 107 8.93 40.86 7.62
N VAL A 108 8.81 40.19 8.76
CA VAL A 108 9.58 39.00 9.12
C VAL A 108 8.64 37.87 9.53
N SER A 109 8.97 36.65 9.14
CA SER A 109 8.23 35.42 9.48
C SER A 109 9.25 34.30 9.67
N PHE A 110 9.03 33.38 10.60
CA PHE A 110 9.95 32.27 10.91
C PHE A 110 9.24 30.93 10.81
N ALA A 111 9.91 29.90 10.30
CA ALA A 111 9.32 28.57 10.16
C ALA A 111 9.45 27.72 11.43
N ASP A 112 10.47 27.99 12.25
CA ASP A 112 10.86 27.21 13.42
C ASP A 112 10.61 27.93 14.74
N THR A 113 10.51 27.14 15.81
CA THR A 113 10.29 27.63 17.17
C THR A 113 11.60 27.94 17.88
N GLY A 114 11.59 28.87 18.82
CA GLY A 114 12.76 29.22 19.62
C GLY A 114 13.16 30.69 19.48
N PHE A 115 14.36 31.03 19.94
CA PHE A 115 14.86 32.40 19.85
C PHE A 115 15.43 32.73 18.48
N HIS A 116 15.02 33.87 17.95
CA HIS A 116 15.48 34.44 16.70
C HIS A 116 16.08 35.82 16.94
N TYR A 117 17.08 36.15 16.13
CA TYR A 117 17.80 37.41 16.23
C TYR A 117 17.69 38.16 14.91
N ILE A 118 17.31 39.43 15.01
CA ILE A 118 17.23 40.35 13.89
C ILE A 118 18.22 41.47 14.14
N THR A 119 19.20 41.58 13.26
CA THR A 119 20.25 42.60 13.32
C THR A 119 19.97 43.67 12.27
N VAL A 120 19.86 44.92 12.69
CA VAL A 120 19.81 46.07 11.78
C VAL A 120 21.13 46.81 11.85
N LYS A 121 21.79 46.97 10.71
CA LYS A 121 23.03 47.73 10.56
C LYS A 121 22.77 48.99 9.74
N GLY A 122 23.07 50.16 10.29
CA GLY A 122 23.16 51.41 9.53
C GLY A 122 24.61 51.69 9.21
N TYR A 123 24.96 51.86 7.94
CA TYR A 123 26.31 52.26 7.53
C TYR A 123 26.39 53.79 7.44
N LEU A 124 27.38 54.37 8.09
CA LEU A 124 27.64 55.81 8.11
C LEU A 124 28.53 56.22 6.92
N ALA A 125 28.53 57.51 6.59
CA ALA A 125 29.28 58.06 5.46
C ALA A 125 30.81 57.94 5.58
N ASP A 126 31.33 57.76 6.79
CA ASP A 126 32.74 57.54 7.08
C ASP A 126 33.15 56.05 7.02
N GLY A 127 32.19 55.15 6.82
CA GLY A 127 32.41 53.70 6.77
C GLY A 127 32.17 52.97 8.10
N ASP A 128 31.88 53.68 9.20
CA ASP A 128 31.49 53.05 10.45
C ASP A 128 30.05 52.50 10.36
N SER A 129 29.63 51.72 11.37
CA SER A 129 28.29 51.17 11.41
C SER A 129 27.66 51.24 12.79
N ILE A 130 26.37 51.57 12.81
CA ILE A 130 25.50 51.47 13.99
C ILE A 130 24.75 50.14 13.90
N VAL A 131 24.78 49.35 14.98
CA VAL A 131 24.19 48.02 15.03
C VAL A 131 23.11 47.98 16.11
N LYS A 132 21.93 47.48 15.76
CA LYS A 132 20.83 47.25 16.69
C LYS A 132 20.28 45.84 16.54
N ASP A 133 20.26 45.12 17.65
CA ASP A 133 19.72 43.77 17.71
C ASP A 133 18.31 43.78 18.30
N LEU A 134 17.45 42.96 17.73
CA LEU A 134 16.14 42.61 18.25
C LEU A 134 16.07 41.10 18.44
N ARG A 135 15.53 40.66 19.58
CA ARG A 135 15.32 39.25 19.88
C ARG A 135 13.82 38.96 19.90
N LEU A 136 13.41 37.93 19.18
CA LEU A 136 12.03 37.41 19.17
C LEU A 136 12.04 35.94 19.59
N PHE A 137 10.94 35.46 20.14
CA PHE A 137 10.72 34.05 20.47
C PHE A 137 9.54 33.51 19.67
N THR A 138 9.77 32.49 18.86
CA THR A 138 8.72 31.91 18.01
C THR A 138 8.15 30.66 18.64
N VAL A 139 6.82 30.53 18.67
CA VAL A 139 6.10 29.34 19.17
C VAL A 139 5.27 28.71 18.05
N SER A 140 4.94 27.43 18.19
CA SER A 140 4.00 26.76 17.29
C SER A 140 2.59 26.85 17.86
N PRO A 141 1.63 27.46 17.14
CA PRO A 141 0.23 27.41 17.54
C PRO A 141 -0.44 26.09 17.14
N LEU A 142 0.28 25.18 16.47
CA LEU A 142 -0.27 23.92 15.99
C LEU A 142 -0.60 22.99 17.17
N ASP A 143 -1.85 22.57 17.26
CA ASP A 143 -2.37 21.71 18.32
C ASP A 143 -3.54 20.89 17.77
N GLN A 144 -3.22 19.72 17.23
CA GLN A 144 -4.22 18.75 16.76
C GLN A 144 -4.57 17.83 17.93
N ALA A 145 -5.83 17.84 18.33
CA ALA A 145 -6.34 16.90 19.33
C ALA A 145 -6.22 15.45 18.82
N ASP A 146 -6.06 14.50 19.75
CA ASP A 146 -6.07 13.07 19.44
C ASP A 146 -7.30 12.67 18.62
N LEU A 147 -7.08 11.86 17.58
CA LEU A 147 -8.13 11.40 16.70
C LEU A 147 -8.72 10.09 17.22
N ARG A 148 -10.03 10.05 17.45
CA ARG A 148 -10.79 8.84 17.75
C ARG A 148 -11.95 8.73 16.77
N ALA A 149 -12.01 7.64 16.03
CA ALA A 149 -12.99 7.47 14.97
C ALA A 149 -13.29 5.99 14.71
N ASP A 150 -14.44 5.72 14.12
CA ASP A 150 -14.72 4.42 13.52
C ASP A 150 -14.14 4.33 12.10
N TYR A 151 -13.79 3.13 11.64
CA TYR A 151 -13.43 2.93 10.23
C TYR A 151 -14.62 3.29 9.32
N GLY A 152 -14.34 4.00 8.24
CA GLY A 152 -15.32 4.60 7.33
C GLY A 152 -15.94 5.91 7.81
N GLU A 153 -15.63 6.39 9.02
CA GLU A 153 -16.19 7.63 9.55
C GLU A 153 -15.59 8.87 8.84
N LEU A 154 -16.44 9.86 8.55
CA LEU A 154 -15.99 11.17 8.09
C LEU A 154 -15.58 12.03 9.29
N VAL A 155 -14.30 12.33 9.41
CA VAL A 155 -13.74 13.11 10.52
C VAL A 155 -13.22 14.46 10.06
N GLU A 156 -13.15 15.42 10.99
CA GLU A 156 -12.56 16.73 10.76
C GLU A 156 -11.28 16.87 11.59
N LEU A 157 -10.15 17.02 10.89
CA LEU A 157 -8.89 17.48 11.46
C LEU A 157 -8.93 18.98 11.61
N LYS A 158 -8.40 19.51 12.71
CA LYS A 158 -8.47 20.92 13.04
C LYS A 158 -7.37 21.30 14.02
N THR A 159 -6.75 22.44 13.75
CA THR A 159 -5.69 23.04 14.56
C THR A 159 -5.92 24.56 14.63
N PRO A 160 -5.34 25.30 15.58
CA PRO A 160 -5.24 26.75 15.46
C PRO A 160 -4.52 27.17 14.17
N ARG A 161 -4.89 28.34 13.64
CA ARG A 161 -4.38 28.88 12.37
C ARG A 161 -3.10 29.69 12.60
N VAL A 162 -2.11 29.56 11.70
CA VAL A 162 -0.97 30.49 11.57
C VAL A 162 -1.33 31.71 10.73
N GLY A 163 -0.60 32.82 10.90
CA GLY A 163 -0.94 34.10 10.28
C GLY A 163 -0.80 34.15 8.76
N ASP A 164 0.23 33.51 8.21
CA ASP A 164 0.52 33.49 6.77
C ASP A 164 -0.32 32.44 6.03
N ASP A 165 -0.39 32.59 4.70
CA ASP A 165 -0.91 31.54 3.83
C ASP A 165 0.14 30.41 3.73
N VAL A 166 -0.23 29.25 4.27
CA VAL A 166 0.60 28.03 4.33
C VAL A 166 -0.24 26.82 3.94
N LEU A 167 0.45 25.71 3.66
CA LEU A 167 -0.20 24.41 3.54
C LEU A 167 -0.12 23.65 4.87
N TYR A 168 -1.27 23.27 5.42
CA TYR A 168 -1.37 22.38 6.56
C TYR A 168 -1.25 20.94 6.10
N VAL A 169 -0.40 20.17 6.77
CA VAL A 169 -0.08 18.79 6.41
C VAL A 169 -0.23 17.88 7.62
N TRP A 170 -1.20 16.96 7.57
CA TRP A 170 -1.35 15.88 8.53
C TRP A 170 -0.80 14.59 7.94
N ARG A 171 0.28 14.07 8.53
CA ARG A 171 0.94 12.84 8.11
C ARG A 171 0.64 11.73 9.11
N PHE A 172 0.03 10.65 8.64
CA PHE A 172 -0.26 9.46 9.44
C PHE A 172 0.85 8.43 9.25
N ASP A 173 1.19 7.70 10.32
CA ASP A 173 2.15 6.61 10.22
C ASP A 173 1.57 5.45 9.38
N GLY A 174 2.43 4.67 8.72
CA GLY A 174 2.03 3.56 7.84
C GLY A 174 2.16 3.85 6.34
N GLY A 175 2.84 4.93 5.95
CA GLY A 175 3.22 5.18 4.55
C GLY A 175 2.11 5.73 3.65
N ARG A 176 1.02 6.24 4.24
CA ARG A 176 -0.07 6.89 3.49
C ARG A 176 0.34 8.28 3.01
N ASP A 177 -0.23 8.70 1.88
CA ASP A 177 -0.17 10.09 1.45
C ASP A 177 -0.73 11.03 2.54
N PRO A 178 -0.01 12.12 2.85
CA PRO A 178 -0.44 13.05 3.87
C PRO A 178 -1.68 13.82 3.41
N ILE A 179 -2.54 14.16 4.37
CA ILE A 179 -3.70 15.02 4.13
C ILE A 179 -3.22 16.46 4.11
N ARG A 180 -3.53 17.17 3.02
CA ARG A 180 -3.08 18.54 2.76
C ARG A 180 -4.28 19.48 2.69
N SER A 181 -4.20 20.65 3.33
CA SER A 181 -5.23 21.70 3.22
C SER A 181 -4.59 23.09 3.24
N ASP A 182 -5.16 24.01 2.47
CA ASP A 182 -4.89 25.46 2.51
C ASP A 182 -5.58 26.16 3.70
N THR A 183 -6.36 25.43 4.49
CA THR A 183 -7.00 25.91 5.72
C THR A 183 -6.55 25.10 6.93
N ASN A 184 -6.73 25.64 8.13
CA ASN A 184 -6.39 24.99 9.40
C ASN A 184 -7.34 23.83 9.78
N SER A 185 -8.09 23.31 8.82
CA SER A 185 -9.01 22.20 8.98
C SER A 185 -9.11 21.36 7.71
N ALA A 186 -9.28 20.05 7.85
CA ALA A 186 -9.49 19.15 6.71
C ALA A 186 -10.50 18.07 7.08
N LYS A 187 -11.39 17.71 6.14
CA LYS A 187 -12.32 16.59 6.32
C LYS A 187 -11.86 15.40 5.49
N PHE A 188 -11.89 14.21 6.07
CA PHE A 188 -11.53 12.99 5.36
C PHE A 188 -12.26 11.78 5.93
N VAL A 189 -12.37 10.72 5.11
CA VAL A 189 -12.92 9.43 5.55
C VAL A 189 -11.79 8.56 6.08
N VAL A 190 -11.93 8.10 7.31
CA VAL A 190 -10.97 7.19 7.95
C VAL A 190 -11.08 5.83 7.27
N ASN A 191 -10.03 5.37 6.61
CA ASN A 191 -10.01 4.08 5.91
C ASN A 191 -8.63 3.41 6.03
N PHE A 192 -8.03 3.58 7.21
CA PHE A 192 -6.71 3.05 7.52
C PHE A 192 -6.61 2.80 9.03
N LEU A 193 -5.67 1.94 9.39
CA LEU A 193 -5.28 1.70 10.77
C LEU A 193 -3.92 2.37 11.00
N SER A 194 -3.91 3.48 11.72
CA SER A 194 -2.69 4.14 12.19
C SER A 194 -2.81 4.42 13.68
N THR A 195 -1.69 4.35 14.40
CA THR A 195 -1.65 4.59 15.84
C THR A 195 -1.22 6.00 16.20
N SER A 196 -0.59 6.70 15.26
CA SER A 196 0.02 8.01 15.49
C SER A 196 0.12 8.81 14.20
N ALA A 197 0.12 10.12 14.38
CA ALA A 197 0.24 11.07 13.29
C ALA A 197 0.95 12.34 13.76
N GLU A 198 1.35 13.15 12.79
CA GLU A 198 1.94 14.45 13.02
C GLU A 198 1.31 15.52 12.12
N LEU A 199 1.29 16.73 12.62
CA LEU A 199 0.81 17.93 11.94
C LEU A 199 1.97 18.91 11.83
N TYR A 200 2.22 19.44 10.64
CA TYR A 200 3.11 20.57 10.41
C TYR A 200 2.52 21.48 9.34
N VAL A 201 3.10 22.66 9.18
CA VAL A 201 2.78 23.56 8.06
C VAL A 201 3.99 23.72 7.15
N GLU A 202 3.74 23.94 5.87
CA GLU A 202 4.79 24.20 4.89
C GLU A 202 4.47 25.37 3.97
N LYS A 203 5.51 26.11 3.59
CA LYS A 203 5.45 27.21 2.61
C LYS A 203 6.78 27.25 1.86
N ASP A 204 6.72 27.30 0.54
CA ASP A 204 7.89 27.38 -0.34
C ASP A 204 8.97 26.31 -0.05
N SER A 205 8.55 25.08 0.26
CA SER A 205 9.40 23.95 0.65
C SER A 205 10.09 24.06 2.02
N VAL A 206 9.76 25.07 2.82
CA VAL A 206 10.19 25.19 4.22
C VAL A 206 9.10 24.64 5.12
N GLN A 207 9.46 23.78 6.08
CA GLN A 207 8.54 23.09 6.98
C GLN A 207 8.70 23.56 8.43
N SER A 208 7.61 23.64 9.16
CA SER A 208 7.64 23.86 10.61
C SER A 208 8.04 22.59 11.37
N PRO A 209 8.44 22.71 12.65
CA PRO A 209 8.43 21.59 13.57
C PRO A 209 7.05 20.93 13.63
N SER A 210 7.01 19.60 13.71
CA SER A 210 5.76 18.84 13.75
C SER A 210 5.17 18.72 15.16
N CYS A 211 3.85 18.86 15.27
CA CYS A 211 3.05 18.51 16.45
C CYS A 211 2.54 17.07 16.31
N LYS A 212 2.85 16.19 17.26
CA LYS A 212 2.40 14.78 17.24
C LYS A 212 1.08 14.60 17.98
N PHE A 213 0.24 13.71 17.48
CA PHE A 213 -1.02 13.31 18.12
C PHE A 213 -1.28 11.81 17.92
N THR A 214 -2.10 11.23 18.80
CA THR A 214 -2.44 9.79 18.72
C THR A 214 -3.68 9.57 17.88
N VAL A 215 -3.76 8.38 17.27
CA VAL A 215 -4.88 7.97 16.43
C VAL A 215 -5.42 6.65 16.95
N THR A 216 -6.72 6.59 17.19
CA THR A 216 -7.44 5.37 17.56
C THR A 216 -8.58 5.17 16.57
N VAL A 217 -8.45 4.15 15.72
CA VAL A 217 -9.50 3.75 14.78
C VAL A 217 -10.13 2.47 15.29
N THR A 218 -11.45 2.45 15.40
CA THR A 218 -12.21 1.26 15.81
C THR A 218 -12.91 0.67 14.59
N ASP A 219 -12.68 -0.60 14.33
CA ASP A 219 -13.47 -1.39 13.39
C ASP A 219 -14.61 -2.06 14.16
N LYS A 220 -15.83 -1.93 13.64
CA LYS A 220 -17.05 -2.50 14.23
C LYS A 220 -17.78 -3.42 13.26
N LYS A 221 -17.28 -3.58 12.04
CA LYS A 221 -17.95 -4.38 11.02
C LYS A 221 -17.36 -5.78 11.04
N PRO A 222 -18.20 -6.81 11.17
CA PRO A 222 -17.69 -8.17 11.06
C PRO A 222 -17.29 -8.49 9.61
N PRO A 223 -16.39 -9.47 9.40
CA PRO A 223 -16.03 -9.94 8.07
C PRO A 223 -17.22 -10.40 7.23
N GLU A 224 -17.06 -10.41 5.91
CA GLU A 224 -18.04 -11.01 5.00
C GLU A 224 -17.65 -12.45 4.64
N ILE A 225 -18.59 -13.40 4.77
CA ILE A 225 -18.40 -14.81 4.41
C ILE A 225 -19.19 -15.16 3.15
N SER A 226 -18.49 -15.70 2.15
CA SER A 226 -19.02 -16.18 0.87
C SER A 226 -18.56 -17.61 0.57
N LEU A 227 -19.25 -18.30 -0.34
CA LEU A 227 -18.82 -19.61 -0.85
C LEU A 227 -18.48 -19.45 -2.33
N ILE A 228 -17.31 -19.96 -2.73
CA ILE A 228 -16.78 -19.79 -4.08
C ILE A 228 -16.92 -21.11 -4.84
N GLY A 229 -17.63 -21.08 -5.97
CA GLY A 229 -17.74 -22.23 -6.88
C GLY A 229 -18.54 -23.42 -6.36
N ALA A 230 -19.23 -23.28 -5.22
CA ALA A 230 -20.05 -24.33 -4.63
C ALA A 230 -21.44 -24.39 -5.30
N GLU A 231 -21.91 -25.59 -5.62
CA GLU A 231 -23.30 -25.80 -6.01
C GLU A 231 -24.17 -25.75 -4.74
N MET A 232 -25.14 -24.85 -4.71
CA MET A 232 -25.96 -24.59 -3.53
C MET A 232 -27.44 -24.82 -3.79
N SER A 233 -28.20 -25.11 -2.73
CA SER A 233 -29.65 -25.02 -2.75
C SER A 233 -30.13 -23.62 -3.17
N PRO A 234 -31.36 -23.48 -3.71
CA PRO A 234 -31.95 -22.17 -4.00
C PRO A 234 -31.94 -21.22 -2.80
N ASP A 235 -32.11 -21.77 -1.60
CA ASP A 235 -32.13 -21.03 -0.34
C ASP A 235 -30.72 -20.72 0.20
N LYS A 236 -29.67 -21.19 -0.46
CA LYS A 236 -28.24 -20.97 -0.13
C LYS A 236 -27.83 -21.42 1.27
N ASP A 237 -28.53 -22.40 1.81
CA ASP A 237 -28.29 -23.01 3.12
C ASP A 237 -27.59 -24.39 3.01
N THR A 238 -27.60 -24.99 1.82
CA THR A 238 -27.09 -26.34 1.59
C THR A 238 -26.09 -26.33 0.45
N VAL A 239 -24.92 -26.96 0.66
CA VAL A 239 -23.90 -27.21 -0.37
C VAL A 239 -24.00 -28.66 -0.81
N TYR A 240 -24.11 -28.88 -2.12
CA TYR A 240 -24.10 -30.22 -2.70
C TYR A 240 -22.66 -30.66 -2.96
N MET A 241 -22.31 -31.84 -2.43
CA MET A 241 -20.99 -32.45 -2.58
C MET A 241 -21.13 -33.90 -3.07
N SER A 242 -20.10 -34.36 -3.76
CA SER A 242 -20.01 -35.70 -4.35
C SER A 242 -18.60 -36.25 -4.16
N PRO A 243 -18.32 -37.53 -4.48
CA PRO A 243 -16.96 -38.08 -4.41
C PRO A 243 -15.92 -37.27 -5.22
N GLY A 244 -16.32 -36.66 -6.34
CA GLY A 244 -15.48 -35.79 -7.17
C GLY A 244 -15.37 -34.34 -6.70
N ASN A 245 -16.21 -33.91 -5.75
CA ASN A 245 -16.24 -32.55 -5.23
C ASN A 245 -16.39 -32.55 -3.69
N THR A 246 -15.27 -32.78 -3.00
CA THR A 246 -15.18 -32.84 -1.53
C THR A 246 -14.49 -31.62 -0.93
N THR A 247 -14.12 -30.64 -1.75
CA THR A 247 -13.45 -29.41 -1.30
C THR A 247 -14.41 -28.23 -1.36
N LEU A 248 -14.55 -27.51 -0.24
CA LEU A 248 -15.32 -26.27 -0.14
C LEU A 248 -14.36 -25.08 -0.10
N THR A 249 -14.49 -24.15 -1.05
CA THR A 249 -13.75 -22.88 -1.01
C THR A 249 -14.62 -21.80 -0.37
N ILE A 250 -14.13 -21.23 0.72
CA ILE A 250 -14.79 -20.20 1.53
C ILE A 250 -14.10 -18.87 1.22
N GLY A 251 -14.84 -17.87 0.77
CA GLY A 251 -14.34 -16.50 0.70
C GLY A 251 -14.61 -15.80 2.03
N ALA A 252 -13.58 -15.32 2.70
CA ALA A 252 -13.70 -14.50 3.91
C ALA A 252 -12.88 -13.23 3.70
N VAL A 253 -13.54 -12.08 3.74
CA VAL A 253 -12.88 -10.78 3.51
C VAL A 253 -13.34 -9.83 4.59
N ASP A 254 -12.38 -9.14 5.19
CA ASP A 254 -12.64 -7.93 5.93
C ASP A 254 -11.95 -6.75 5.22
N GLN A 255 -12.71 -5.69 4.95
CA GLN A 255 -12.25 -4.52 4.20
C GLN A 255 -11.65 -3.45 5.11
N GLU A 256 -11.67 -3.66 6.42
CA GLU A 256 -11.36 -2.68 7.45
C GLU A 256 -10.09 -3.07 8.19
N SER A 257 -10.19 -3.82 9.29
CA SER A 257 -9.03 -4.27 10.08
C SER A 257 -8.27 -5.45 9.50
N GLY A 258 -8.83 -6.12 8.49
CA GLY A 258 -8.30 -7.31 7.87
C GLY A 258 -8.70 -8.59 8.61
N LEU A 259 -8.62 -9.71 7.91
CA LEU A 259 -9.03 -11.01 8.44
C LEU A 259 -7.97 -11.56 9.41
N SER A 260 -8.37 -11.96 10.62
CA SER A 260 -7.51 -12.65 11.59
C SER A 260 -7.47 -14.15 11.32
N HIS A 261 -8.63 -14.80 11.31
CA HIS A 261 -8.73 -16.24 11.08
C HIS A 261 -10.14 -16.66 10.68
N VAL A 262 -10.22 -17.85 10.07
CA VAL A 262 -11.47 -18.54 9.79
C VAL A 262 -11.45 -19.89 10.46
N THR A 263 -12.58 -20.30 11.03
CA THR A 263 -12.80 -21.65 11.52
C THR A 263 -14.03 -22.27 10.87
N VAL A 264 -13.99 -23.59 10.71
CA VAL A 264 -15.13 -24.40 10.27
C VAL A 264 -15.36 -25.46 11.34
N ASN A 265 -16.54 -25.42 11.97
CA ASN A 265 -16.87 -26.27 13.12
C ASN A 265 -15.81 -26.21 14.23
N GLY A 266 -15.26 -25.01 14.48
CA GLY A 266 -14.22 -24.77 15.49
C GLY A 266 -12.80 -25.18 15.08
N VAL A 267 -12.59 -25.73 13.87
CA VAL A 267 -11.26 -26.07 13.34
C VAL A 267 -10.75 -24.93 12.48
N HIS A 268 -9.53 -24.46 12.73
CA HIS A 268 -8.90 -23.41 11.92
C HIS A 268 -8.70 -23.89 10.47
N VAL A 269 -8.93 -22.98 9.53
CA VAL A 269 -8.75 -23.23 8.10
C VAL A 269 -7.79 -22.21 7.53
N ASP A 270 -6.78 -22.70 6.81
CA ASP A 270 -5.79 -21.82 6.19
C ASP A 270 -6.45 -20.99 5.08
N CYS A 271 -6.19 -19.68 5.13
CA CYS A 271 -6.73 -18.71 4.20
C CYS A 271 -5.59 -18.03 3.44
N TRP A 272 -5.74 -17.90 2.13
CA TRP A 272 -4.81 -17.19 1.26
C TRP A 272 -5.58 -16.18 0.42
N ALA A 273 -5.19 -14.89 0.49
CA ALA A 273 -5.85 -13.79 -0.22
C ALA A 273 -7.38 -13.76 -0.04
N GLY A 274 -7.85 -13.99 1.19
CA GLY A 274 -9.28 -14.03 1.53
C GLY A 274 -10.03 -15.28 1.05
N LYS A 275 -9.32 -16.32 0.59
CA LYS A 275 -9.90 -17.62 0.22
C LYS A 275 -9.37 -18.70 1.14
N CYS A 276 -10.26 -19.42 1.80
CA CYS A 276 -9.94 -20.53 2.70
C CYS A 276 -10.44 -21.84 2.10
N VAL A 277 -9.67 -22.91 2.24
CA VAL A 277 -10.00 -24.21 1.63
C VAL A 277 -10.33 -25.21 2.72
N TYR A 278 -11.59 -25.62 2.80
CA TYR A 278 -12.05 -26.66 3.71
C TYR A 278 -12.23 -27.99 2.98
N GLN A 279 -11.47 -29.00 3.39
CA GLN A 279 -11.63 -30.36 2.88
C GLN A 279 -12.69 -31.09 3.70
N PHE A 280 -13.78 -31.48 3.06
CA PHE A 280 -14.78 -32.34 3.67
C PHE A 280 -14.36 -33.80 3.54
N ASP A 281 -14.16 -34.46 4.68
CA ASP A 281 -13.94 -35.90 4.73
C ASP A 281 -15.29 -36.63 4.92
N PRO A 282 -15.88 -37.19 3.86
CA PRO A 282 -17.11 -37.96 3.99
C PRO A 282 -16.85 -39.21 4.83
N PRO A 283 -17.76 -39.58 5.75
CA PRO A 283 -17.63 -40.82 6.50
C PRO A 283 -17.65 -42.02 5.54
N SER A 284 -16.68 -42.91 5.67
CA SER A 284 -16.57 -44.10 4.82
C SER A 284 -17.82 -44.99 4.92
N GLY A 285 -18.41 -45.36 3.78
CA GLY A 285 -19.49 -46.35 3.71
C GLY A 285 -20.91 -45.81 3.98
N ILE A 286 -21.11 -44.50 4.09
CA ILE A 286 -22.45 -43.90 4.20
C ILE A 286 -23.02 -43.62 2.81
N ALA A 287 -24.30 -43.91 2.60
CA ALA A 287 -24.99 -43.80 1.30
C ALA A 287 -25.46 -42.38 0.95
N VAL A 288 -25.77 -41.53 1.93
CA VAL A 288 -26.06 -40.08 1.82
C VAL A 288 -25.79 -39.48 3.21
N SER A 289 -25.12 -38.32 3.30
CA SER A 289 -24.81 -37.67 4.56
C SER A 289 -25.22 -36.21 4.54
N TYR A 290 -25.87 -35.76 5.62
CA TYR A 290 -26.06 -34.34 5.93
C TYR A 290 -25.11 -33.95 7.05
N ARG A 291 -24.36 -32.87 6.90
CA ARG A 291 -23.48 -32.36 7.96
C ARG A 291 -23.61 -30.86 8.10
N ALA A 292 -23.95 -30.41 9.30
CA ALA A 292 -23.92 -28.99 9.63
C ALA A 292 -22.48 -28.45 9.60
N LEU A 293 -22.34 -27.23 9.11
CA LEU A 293 -21.11 -26.46 9.04
C LEU A 293 -21.36 -25.08 9.66
N ASP A 294 -20.60 -24.77 10.69
CA ASP A 294 -20.52 -23.43 11.24
C ASP A 294 -19.22 -22.80 10.75
N ILE A 295 -19.33 -21.83 9.83
CA ILE A 295 -18.19 -21.06 9.35
C ILE A 295 -18.12 -19.77 10.16
N ILE A 296 -17.04 -19.58 10.90
CA ILE A 296 -16.79 -18.38 11.70
C ILE A 296 -15.58 -17.66 11.12
N ALA A 297 -15.77 -16.41 10.71
CA ALA A 297 -14.68 -15.52 10.30
C ALA A 297 -14.54 -14.40 11.32
N ARG A 298 -13.29 -14.13 11.72
CA ARG A 298 -12.97 -13.10 12.70
C ARG A 298 -11.90 -12.16 12.15
N ASP A 299 -12.08 -10.86 12.34
CA ASP A 299 -11.12 -9.83 11.94
C ASP A 299 -10.06 -9.58 13.04
N VAL A 300 -9.15 -8.63 12.80
CA VAL A 300 -8.10 -8.23 13.77
C VAL A 300 -8.69 -7.44 14.94
N ALA A 301 -9.85 -6.80 14.75
CA ALA A 301 -10.58 -6.07 15.78
C ALA A 301 -11.48 -6.95 16.68
N ASP A 302 -11.46 -8.26 16.49
CA ASP A 302 -12.26 -9.27 17.21
C ASP A 302 -13.76 -9.23 16.87
N ASN A 303 -14.17 -8.59 15.76
CA ASN A 303 -15.53 -8.72 15.24
C ASN A 303 -15.70 -10.08 14.55
N GLU A 304 -16.88 -10.68 14.71
CA GLU A 304 -17.17 -12.04 14.29
C GLU A 304 -18.35 -12.10 13.32
N ALA A 305 -18.18 -12.84 12.22
CA ALA A 305 -19.24 -13.27 11.34
C ALA A 305 -19.45 -14.77 11.44
N LEU A 306 -20.71 -15.19 11.50
CA LEU A 306 -21.13 -16.59 11.49
C LEU A 306 -21.95 -16.87 10.24
N ARG A 307 -21.63 -17.98 9.56
CA ARG A 307 -22.44 -18.53 8.48
C ARG A 307 -22.68 -20.02 8.71
N GLU A 308 -23.94 -20.35 8.96
CA GLU A 308 -24.40 -21.74 9.14
C GLU A 308 -24.83 -22.32 7.79
N LEU A 309 -24.37 -23.54 7.50
CA LEU A 309 -24.64 -24.26 6.25
C LEU A 309 -24.82 -25.75 6.51
N THR A 310 -25.38 -26.48 5.55
CA THR A 310 -25.44 -27.93 5.56
C THR A 310 -24.71 -28.49 4.33
N ILE A 311 -23.78 -29.42 4.51
CA ILE A 311 -23.30 -30.25 3.39
C ILE A 311 -24.33 -31.35 3.16
N TYR A 312 -24.85 -31.44 1.93
CA TYR A 312 -25.46 -32.65 1.41
C TYR A 312 -24.42 -33.40 0.59
N TYR A 313 -23.96 -34.54 1.10
CA TYR A 313 -23.05 -35.42 0.40
C TYR A 313 -23.79 -36.66 -0.09
N ASP A 314 -23.75 -36.91 -1.40
CA ASP A 314 -24.32 -38.10 -2.00
C ASP A 314 -23.28 -38.84 -2.85
N PRO A 315 -22.75 -39.98 -2.37
CA PRO A 315 -21.78 -40.80 -3.12
C PRO A 315 -22.37 -41.47 -4.36
N GLN A 316 -23.69 -41.50 -4.55
CA GLN A 316 -24.35 -42.04 -5.74
C GLN A 316 -24.61 -40.96 -6.80
N VAL A 317 -24.62 -39.68 -6.39
CA VAL A 317 -24.72 -38.56 -7.32
C VAL A 317 -23.34 -38.34 -7.94
N LEU A 318 -23.10 -39.01 -9.06
CA LEU A 318 -22.10 -38.57 -10.02
C LEU A 318 -22.57 -37.22 -10.55
N LEU A 319 -21.81 -36.17 -10.29
CA LEU A 319 -22.08 -34.86 -10.89
C LEU A 319 -22.06 -35.04 -12.41
N SER A 320 -23.02 -34.44 -13.10
CA SER A 320 -23.04 -34.52 -14.56
C SER A 320 -21.76 -33.88 -15.10
N PRO A 321 -21.05 -34.53 -16.05
CA PRO A 321 -19.92 -33.92 -16.71
C PRO A 321 -20.30 -32.55 -17.26
N GLU A 322 -19.48 -31.56 -16.96
CA GLU A 322 -19.70 -30.15 -17.32
C GLU A 322 -18.57 -29.67 -18.21
N LEU A 323 -18.92 -28.86 -19.21
CA LEU A 323 -18.00 -28.29 -20.16
C LEU A 323 -17.54 -26.91 -19.70
N ILE A 324 -16.24 -26.71 -19.50
CA ILE A 324 -15.64 -25.41 -19.22
C ILE A 324 -14.86 -24.95 -20.46
N ILE A 325 -15.20 -23.78 -21.02
CA ILE A 325 -14.48 -23.18 -22.15
C ILE A 325 -13.47 -22.17 -21.61
N LEU A 326 -12.21 -22.33 -22.02
CA LEU A 326 -11.10 -21.44 -21.68
C LEU A 326 -10.74 -20.50 -22.84
N ASN A 327 -11.02 -20.91 -24.08
CA ASN A 327 -10.91 -20.05 -25.25
C ASN A 327 -12.01 -20.39 -26.27
N PRO A 328 -12.81 -19.41 -26.71
CA PRO A 328 -12.91 -18.05 -26.20
C PRO A 328 -13.47 -18.02 -24.76
N GLU A 329 -12.96 -17.13 -23.92
CA GLU A 329 -13.47 -16.98 -22.53
C GLU A 329 -14.80 -16.21 -22.49
N ALA A 330 -14.99 -15.26 -23.40
CA ALA A 330 -16.18 -14.44 -23.47
C ALA A 330 -17.24 -15.06 -24.39
N ASP A 331 -18.51 -14.76 -24.11
CA ASP A 331 -19.66 -15.09 -24.97
C ASP A 331 -19.53 -14.51 -26.39
N SER A 332 -18.63 -13.53 -26.59
CA SER A 332 -18.33 -12.91 -27.87
C SER A 332 -16.88 -12.47 -27.96
N GLN A 333 -16.19 -12.83 -29.05
CA GLN A 333 -14.80 -12.45 -29.30
C GLN A 333 -14.56 -12.17 -30.78
N SER A 334 -13.64 -11.26 -31.11
CA SER A 334 -13.19 -11.03 -32.49
C SER A 334 -11.85 -11.70 -32.72
N THR A 335 -11.62 -12.19 -33.94
CA THR A 335 -10.32 -12.70 -34.39
C THR A 335 -10.07 -12.31 -35.85
N ASN A 336 -8.81 -12.14 -36.22
CA ASN A 336 -8.40 -11.92 -37.61
C ASN A 336 -7.92 -13.21 -38.29
N LYS A 337 -7.95 -14.35 -37.58
CA LYS A 337 -7.54 -15.64 -38.13
C LYS A 337 -8.76 -16.36 -38.72
N PRO A 338 -8.58 -17.07 -39.85
CA PRO A 338 -9.64 -17.90 -40.43
C PRO A 338 -9.88 -19.19 -39.63
N VAL A 339 -9.11 -19.45 -38.57
CA VAL A 339 -9.22 -20.65 -37.74
C VAL A 339 -9.26 -20.24 -36.28
N ALA A 340 -10.28 -20.65 -35.55
CA ALA A 340 -10.40 -20.47 -34.11
C ALA A 340 -9.86 -21.69 -33.35
N ASP A 341 -9.07 -21.46 -32.31
CA ASP A 341 -8.60 -22.52 -31.41
C ASP A 341 -9.53 -22.59 -30.19
N ILE A 342 -10.49 -23.50 -30.22
CA ILE A 342 -11.42 -23.70 -29.11
C ILE A 342 -10.77 -24.63 -28.09
N ARG A 343 -10.66 -24.16 -26.85
CA ARG A 343 -10.04 -24.91 -25.76
C ARG A 343 -10.94 -24.95 -24.54
N GLY A 344 -10.87 -26.06 -23.83
CA GLY A 344 -11.62 -26.25 -22.61
C GLY A 344 -11.25 -27.54 -21.90
N TYR A 345 -12.01 -27.87 -20.87
CA TYR A 345 -11.92 -29.15 -20.19
C TYR A 345 -13.29 -29.60 -19.70
N ILE A 346 -13.38 -30.89 -19.41
CA ILE A 346 -14.58 -31.52 -18.84
C ILE A 346 -14.38 -31.64 -17.33
N ARG A 347 -15.21 -30.93 -16.57
CA ARG A 347 -15.30 -31.06 -15.11
C ARG A 347 -16.26 -32.20 -14.75
N ASN A 348 -16.06 -32.85 -13.60
CA ASN A 348 -16.91 -33.93 -13.09
C ASN A 348 -16.99 -35.17 -13.99
N ASN A 349 -15.94 -35.47 -14.77
CA ASN A 349 -15.83 -36.73 -15.50
C ASN A 349 -15.17 -37.82 -14.64
N ASP A 350 -15.77 -38.12 -13.49
CA ASP A 350 -15.18 -38.96 -12.43
C ASP A 350 -14.88 -40.40 -12.89
N GLU A 351 -15.57 -40.87 -13.93
CA GLU A 351 -15.36 -42.22 -14.48
C GLU A 351 -14.19 -42.28 -15.46
N ASN A 352 -13.53 -41.13 -15.72
CA ASN A 352 -12.45 -40.98 -16.72
C ASN A 352 -12.84 -41.63 -18.06
N ARG A 353 -14.13 -41.53 -18.41
CA ARG A 353 -14.69 -42.11 -19.63
C ARG A 353 -14.39 -41.17 -20.79
N ASP A 354 -14.24 -41.77 -21.95
CA ASP A 354 -14.22 -41.01 -23.20
C ASP A 354 -15.58 -40.32 -23.37
N MET A 355 -15.55 -39.02 -23.63
CA MET A 355 -16.72 -38.17 -23.87
C MET A 355 -16.65 -37.63 -25.28
N ALA A 356 -17.80 -37.56 -25.95
CA ALA A 356 -17.86 -36.95 -27.27
C ALA A 356 -18.16 -35.45 -27.12
N ILE A 357 -17.26 -34.62 -27.63
CA ILE A 357 -17.46 -33.18 -27.79
C ILE A 357 -17.83 -32.93 -29.25
N VAL A 358 -18.99 -32.33 -29.45
CA VAL A 358 -19.52 -31.99 -30.77
C VAL A 358 -19.56 -30.47 -30.90
N ILE A 359 -18.90 -29.95 -31.93
CA ILE A 359 -18.91 -28.53 -32.25
C ILE A 359 -19.86 -28.27 -33.40
N ARG A 360 -20.75 -27.31 -33.20
CA ARG A 360 -21.63 -26.80 -34.24
C ARG A 360 -21.29 -25.36 -34.55
N GLN A 361 -21.16 -25.05 -35.82
CA GLN A 361 -20.98 -23.71 -36.33
C GLN A 361 -22.19 -23.33 -37.17
N ASN A 362 -22.85 -22.22 -36.82
CA ASN A 362 -24.01 -21.69 -37.54
C ASN A 362 -25.12 -22.76 -37.72
N GLY A 363 -25.31 -23.61 -36.70
CA GLY A 363 -26.31 -24.68 -36.68
C GLY A 363 -25.90 -25.97 -37.41
N THR A 364 -24.73 -26.01 -38.05
CA THR A 364 -24.20 -27.20 -38.73
C THR A 364 -23.14 -27.85 -37.86
N GLU A 365 -23.22 -29.18 -37.69
CA GLU A 365 -22.17 -29.95 -37.02
C GLU A 365 -20.89 -29.96 -37.87
N ASP A 366 -19.77 -29.57 -37.27
CA ASP A 366 -18.49 -29.40 -37.96
C ASP A 366 -17.48 -30.45 -37.50
N THR A 367 -17.23 -30.52 -36.19
CA THR A 367 -16.23 -31.41 -35.61
C THR A 367 -16.81 -32.26 -34.49
N VAL A 368 -16.36 -33.51 -34.42
CA VAL A 368 -16.57 -34.42 -33.29
C VAL A 368 -15.22 -34.91 -32.82
N LEU A 369 -14.93 -34.75 -31.53
CA LEU A 369 -13.73 -35.29 -30.90
C LEU A 369 -14.07 -36.06 -29.64
N SER A 370 -13.21 -37.00 -29.29
CA SER A 370 -13.30 -37.76 -28.04
C SER A 370 -12.28 -37.21 -27.04
N ALA A 371 -12.72 -36.87 -25.83
CA ALA A 371 -11.88 -36.33 -24.78
C ALA A 371 -12.31 -36.85 -23.40
N ARG A 372 -11.34 -37.04 -22.50
CA ARG A 372 -11.60 -37.43 -21.10
C ARG A 372 -11.54 -36.26 -20.11
N GLY A 373 -10.85 -35.18 -20.49
CA GLY A 373 -10.60 -34.03 -19.64
C GLY A 373 -10.37 -32.81 -20.51
N ASP A 374 -9.12 -32.36 -20.63
CA ASP A 374 -8.74 -31.25 -21.50
C ASP A 374 -8.98 -31.56 -22.98
N PHE A 375 -9.39 -30.55 -23.73
CA PHE A 375 -9.51 -30.62 -25.17
C PHE A 375 -9.07 -29.33 -25.87
N SER A 376 -8.59 -29.47 -27.10
CA SER A 376 -8.29 -28.36 -28.01
C SER A 376 -8.64 -28.78 -29.41
N VAL A 377 -9.29 -27.89 -30.14
CA VAL A 377 -9.79 -28.14 -31.50
C VAL A 377 -9.74 -26.87 -32.31
N LYS A 378 -9.32 -27.02 -33.57
CA LYS A 378 -9.21 -25.93 -34.53
C LYS A 378 -10.43 -25.93 -35.43
N GLU A 379 -11.19 -24.84 -35.43
CA GLU A 379 -12.41 -24.67 -36.23
C GLU A 379 -12.23 -23.59 -37.29
N ASP A 380 -12.53 -23.92 -38.55
CA ASP A 380 -12.49 -22.96 -39.65
C ASP A 380 -13.66 -21.98 -39.55
N LEU A 381 -13.38 -20.68 -39.51
CA LEU A 381 -14.39 -19.62 -39.48
C LEU A 381 -14.90 -19.34 -40.89
N LYS A 382 -16.11 -19.84 -41.20
CA LYS A 382 -16.71 -19.82 -42.54
C LYS A 382 -17.32 -18.48 -42.91
N ASP A 383 -17.81 -17.74 -41.90
CA ASP A 383 -18.52 -16.49 -42.06
C ASP A 383 -17.83 -15.35 -41.29
N SER A 384 -18.24 -14.10 -41.51
CA SER A 384 -17.77 -12.96 -40.70
C SER A 384 -18.33 -12.99 -39.26
N VAL A 385 -19.44 -13.70 -39.05
CA VAL A 385 -20.05 -13.97 -37.75
C VAL A 385 -20.30 -15.46 -37.63
N ASN A 386 -19.67 -16.10 -36.65
CA ASN A 386 -19.75 -17.54 -36.44
C ASN A 386 -20.35 -17.81 -35.06
N HIS A 387 -21.56 -18.32 -35.03
CA HIS A 387 -22.15 -18.81 -33.79
C HIS A 387 -21.68 -20.24 -33.54
N ILE A 388 -20.93 -20.42 -32.46
CA ILE A 388 -20.34 -21.71 -32.09
C ILE A 388 -21.10 -22.28 -30.89
N GLU A 389 -21.51 -23.54 -31.00
CA GLU A 389 -22.03 -24.33 -29.89
C GLU A 389 -21.09 -25.50 -29.65
N VAL A 390 -20.67 -25.68 -28.40
CA VAL A 390 -19.89 -26.84 -27.97
C VAL A 390 -20.78 -27.69 -27.08
N LEU A 391 -21.02 -28.93 -27.52
CA LEU A 391 -21.96 -29.86 -26.92
C LEU A 391 -21.21 -31.07 -26.36
N LEU A 392 -21.48 -31.43 -25.12
CA LEU A 392 -20.87 -32.58 -24.46
C LEU A 392 -21.84 -33.75 -24.43
N PHE A 393 -21.40 -34.94 -24.85
CA PHE A 393 -22.17 -36.18 -24.84
C PHE A 393 -21.36 -37.31 -24.21
N ARG A 394 -22.04 -38.37 -23.76
CA ARG A 394 -21.38 -39.66 -23.57
C ARG A 394 -21.00 -40.24 -24.92
N ASP A 395 -19.83 -40.86 -25.02
CA ASP A 395 -19.31 -41.39 -26.29
C ASP A 395 -20.16 -42.53 -26.87
N ASP A 396 -20.97 -43.21 -26.05
CA ASP A 396 -21.93 -44.24 -26.47
C ASP A 396 -23.33 -43.70 -26.83
N GLU A 397 -23.63 -42.43 -26.51
CA GLU A 397 -24.93 -41.79 -26.69
C GLU A 397 -24.84 -40.51 -27.54
N VAL A 398 -23.81 -40.40 -28.38
CA VAL A 398 -23.56 -39.22 -29.21
C VAL A 398 -24.82 -38.85 -30.00
N ARG A 399 -25.25 -37.58 -29.85
CA ARG A 399 -26.41 -36.97 -30.53
C ARG A 399 -27.80 -37.36 -30.00
N ILE A 400 -27.93 -38.00 -28.84
CA ILE A 400 -29.26 -38.19 -28.20
C ILE A 400 -29.65 -36.95 -27.39
N ARG A 401 -28.91 -36.65 -26.32
CA ARG A 401 -29.12 -35.50 -25.45
C ARG A 401 -27.77 -35.00 -24.93
N PRO A 402 -27.43 -33.72 -25.11
CA PRO A 402 -26.19 -33.19 -24.55
C PRO A 402 -26.30 -33.18 -23.02
N LEU A 403 -25.21 -33.58 -22.36
CA LEU A 403 -25.02 -33.49 -20.92
C LEU A 403 -24.79 -32.04 -20.50
N ASP A 404 -24.04 -31.29 -21.30
CA ASP A 404 -23.82 -29.87 -21.15
C ASP A 404 -23.68 -29.18 -22.52
N LYS A 405 -23.88 -27.87 -22.54
CA LYS A 405 -23.80 -27.02 -23.72
C LYS A 405 -23.20 -25.66 -23.35
N LYS A 406 -22.21 -25.22 -24.11
CA LYS A 406 -21.72 -23.83 -24.12
C LYS A 406 -21.89 -23.23 -25.51
N SER A 407 -22.12 -21.92 -25.58
CA SER A 407 -22.31 -21.22 -26.84
C SER A 407 -21.70 -19.83 -26.79
N PHE A 408 -21.05 -19.42 -27.87
CA PHE A 408 -20.41 -18.11 -27.99
C PHE A 408 -20.39 -17.67 -29.46
N THR A 409 -20.03 -16.41 -29.70
CA THR A 409 -19.95 -15.81 -31.04
C THR A 409 -18.55 -15.37 -31.38
N LEU A 410 -18.03 -15.80 -32.53
CA LEU A 410 -16.73 -15.38 -33.05
C LEU A 410 -16.90 -14.49 -34.28
N PHE A 411 -16.38 -13.27 -34.19
CA PHE A 411 -16.36 -12.30 -35.30
C PHE A 411 -15.05 -12.43 -36.07
N TYR A 412 -15.09 -12.98 -37.28
CA TYR A 412 -13.92 -13.07 -38.15
C TYR A 412 -13.74 -11.78 -38.95
N ARG A 413 -12.64 -11.06 -38.66
CA ARG A 413 -12.30 -9.75 -39.23
C ARG A 413 -10.85 -9.74 -39.73
N PRO A 414 -10.56 -10.31 -40.91
CA PRO A 414 -9.19 -10.47 -41.43
C PRO A 414 -8.46 -9.13 -41.63
N GLU A 415 -9.18 -8.03 -41.74
CA GLU A 415 -8.64 -6.68 -41.90
C GLU A 415 -8.09 -6.07 -40.60
N VAL A 416 -8.45 -6.60 -39.43
CA VAL A 416 -8.00 -6.07 -38.14
C VAL A 416 -6.62 -6.65 -37.82
N LYS A 417 -5.63 -5.78 -37.65
CA LYS A 417 -4.30 -6.20 -37.20
C LYS A 417 -4.36 -6.64 -35.76
N ASP A 418 -3.70 -7.76 -35.44
CA ASP A 418 -3.55 -8.16 -34.06
C ASP A 418 -2.67 -7.18 -33.29
N THR A 419 -3.16 -6.76 -32.15
CA THR A 419 -2.49 -5.86 -31.19
C THR A 419 -2.64 -6.38 -29.76
N THR A 420 -3.30 -7.53 -29.57
CA THR A 420 -3.51 -8.12 -28.25
C THR A 420 -2.30 -9.01 -27.95
N PRO A 421 -1.68 -8.89 -26.77
CA PRO A 421 -0.66 -9.83 -26.35
C PRO A 421 -1.26 -11.21 -26.02
N PRO A 422 -0.47 -12.29 -26.03
CA PRO A 422 -0.91 -13.57 -25.51
C PRO A 422 -1.31 -13.44 -24.03
N GLU A 423 -2.37 -14.15 -23.65
CA GLU A 423 -2.87 -14.18 -22.29
C GLU A 423 -2.54 -15.53 -21.63
N ILE A 424 -1.97 -15.46 -20.43
CA ILE A 424 -1.72 -16.62 -19.58
C ILE A 424 -3.00 -16.88 -18.79
N LYS A 425 -3.71 -17.97 -19.12
CA LYS A 425 -5.04 -18.26 -18.60
C LYS A 425 -5.03 -19.10 -17.34
N GLU A 426 -4.08 -20.04 -17.26
CA GLU A 426 -4.13 -21.07 -16.24
C GLU A 426 -2.75 -21.66 -15.97
N PHE A 427 -2.50 -21.96 -14.69
CA PHE A 427 -1.34 -22.73 -14.23
C PHE A 427 -1.80 -24.07 -13.68
N ARG A 428 -1.07 -25.16 -13.98
CA ARG A 428 -1.30 -26.48 -13.39
C ARG A 428 -0.02 -27.12 -12.89
N VAL A 429 -0.14 -27.89 -11.82
CA VAL A 429 0.86 -28.85 -11.34
C VAL A 429 0.22 -30.23 -11.36
N GLY A 430 0.74 -31.13 -12.19
CA GLY A 430 0.03 -32.37 -12.51
C GLY A 430 -1.26 -32.08 -13.27
N ASP A 431 -2.39 -32.54 -12.74
CA ASP A 431 -3.73 -32.28 -13.31
C ASP A 431 -4.53 -31.27 -12.49
N SER A 432 -3.95 -30.74 -11.42
CA SER A 432 -4.57 -29.73 -10.55
C SER A 432 -4.29 -28.33 -11.06
N VAL A 433 -5.34 -27.51 -11.17
CA VAL A 433 -5.22 -26.05 -11.37
C VAL A 433 -4.65 -25.43 -10.10
N VAL A 434 -3.61 -24.62 -10.27
CA VAL A 434 -2.90 -23.95 -9.16
C VAL A 434 -3.04 -22.44 -9.29
N THR A 435 -3.02 -21.75 -8.16
CA THR A 435 -3.08 -20.29 -8.09
C THR A 435 -1.84 -19.77 -7.37
N ASN A 436 -1.64 -18.45 -7.42
CA ASN A 436 -0.55 -17.80 -6.70
C ASN A 436 -0.59 -18.16 -5.21
N GLY A 437 0.50 -18.70 -4.69
CA GLY A 437 0.63 -19.21 -3.32
C GLY A 437 0.37 -20.72 -3.16
N TYR A 438 0.23 -21.48 -4.24
CA TYR A 438 0.12 -22.93 -4.19
C TYR A 438 1.30 -23.56 -3.42
N THR A 439 1.01 -24.54 -2.56
CA THR A 439 2.03 -25.22 -1.74
C THR A 439 2.15 -26.69 -2.14
N THR A 440 3.39 -27.19 -2.20
CA THR A 440 3.68 -28.60 -2.52
C THR A 440 4.86 -29.13 -1.70
N ALA A 441 4.89 -30.43 -1.43
CA ALA A 441 6.02 -31.09 -0.77
C ALA A 441 7.13 -31.52 -1.76
N LEU A 442 6.93 -31.31 -3.06
CA LEU A 442 7.87 -31.75 -4.10
C LEU A 442 8.99 -30.71 -4.30
N ASP A 443 10.23 -31.19 -4.42
CA ASP A 443 11.40 -30.37 -4.74
C ASP A 443 11.43 -29.96 -6.22
N GLU A 444 10.73 -30.71 -7.08
CA GLU A 444 10.58 -30.43 -8.50
C GLU A 444 9.14 -30.67 -8.93
N ILE A 445 8.59 -29.73 -9.69
CA ILE A 445 7.26 -29.83 -10.28
C ILE A 445 7.33 -29.71 -11.79
N VAL A 446 6.39 -30.32 -12.49
CA VAL A 446 6.13 -30.00 -13.91
C VAL A 446 5.02 -28.97 -13.93
N LEU A 447 5.40 -27.70 -14.14
CA LEU A 447 4.46 -26.61 -14.31
C LEU A 447 3.93 -26.65 -15.75
N LYS A 448 2.62 -26.78 -15.90
CA LYS A 448 1.92 -26.64 -17.18
C LYS A 448 1.21 -25.28 -17.18
N VAL A 449 1.29 -24.57 -18.30
CA VAL A 449 0.70 -23.25 -18.47
C VAL A 449 -0.14 -23.23 -19.72
N LEU A 450 -1.39 -22.78 -19.60
CA LEU A 450 -2.24 -22.52 -20.74
C LEU A 450 -2.06 -21.08 -21.19
N VAL A 451 -1.52 -20.91 -22.39
CA VAL A 451 -1.40 -19.59 -23.03
C VAL A 451 -2.28 -19.56 -24.25
N VAL A 452 -3.06 -18.50 -24.37
CA VAL A 452 -4.05 -18.29 -25.42
C VAL A 452 -3.83 -16.91 -26.00
N ASP A 453 -3.75 -16.83 -27.33
CA ASP A 453 -3.95 -15.58 -28.03
C ASP A 453 -5.12 -15.78 -29.01
N PRO A 454 -6.19 -14.98 -28.90
CA PRO A 454 -7.36 -15.15 -29.77
C PRO A 454 -7.12 -14.65 -31.19
N ASN A 455 -6.12 -13.81 -31.40
CA ASN A 455 -5.85 -13.11 -32.66
C ASN A 455 -4.55 -13.58 -33.32
N SER A 456 -3.68 -14.31 -32.63
CA SER A 456 -2.46 -14.86 -33.22
C SER A 456 -2.05 -16.23 -32.68
N GLU A 457 -1.04 -16.83 -33.29
CA GLU A 457 -0.47 -18.08 -32.78
C GLU A 457 0.60 -17.75 -31.73
N VAL A 458 0.44 -18.35 -30.55
CA VAL A 458 1.47 -18.34 -29.51
C VAL A 458 2.68 -19.13 -30.03
N ALA A 459 3.73 -18.43 -30.45
CA ALA A 459 4.91 -19.04 -31.05
C ALA A 459 5.78 -19.73 -30.01
N SER A 460 5.89 -19.14 -28.82
CA SER A 460 6.77 -19.65 -27.77
C SER A 460 6.36 -19.14 -26.40
N VAL A 461 6.58 -20.00 -25.40
CA VAL A 461 6.41 -19.69 -23.98
C VAL A 461 7.69 -20.04 -23.25
N TRP A 462 8.11 -19.19 -22.33
CA TRP A 462 9.26 -19.39 -21.46
C TRP A 462 8.78 -19.40 -20.01
N ILE A 463 9.22 -20.40 -19.26
CA ILE A 463 8.96 -20.55 -17.83
C ILE A 463 10.32 -20.46 -17.13
N ASP A 464 10.49 -19.46 -16.27
CA ASP A 464 11.77 -19.14 -15.61
C ASP A 464 12.93 -19.01 -16.62
N ASN A 465 12.77 -18.10 -17.58
CA ASN A 465 13.74 -17.77 -18.64
C ASN A 465 14.13 -18.93 -19.56
N LYS A 466 13.40 -20.04 -19.53
CA LYS A 466 13.72 -21.21 -20.33
C LYS A 466 12.49 -21.69 -21.10
N GLN A 467 12.68 -22.00 -22.38
CA GLN A 467 11.59 -22.34 -23.27
C GLN A 467 10.81 -23.59 -22.81
N ALA A 468 9.49 -23.50 -22.79
CA ALA A 468 8.59 -24.58 -22.44
C ALA A 468 8.20 -25.40 -23.68
N THR A 469 7.77 -26.65 -23.47
CA THR A 469 7.37 -27.55 -24.56
C THR A 469 5.84 -27.59 -24.67
N ARG A 470 5.30 -27.31 -25.86
CA ARG A 470 3.85 -27.38 -26.13
C ARG A 470 3.41 -28.83 -26.31
N ASN A 471 2.34 -29.25 -25.63
CA ASN A 471 1.73 -30.56 -25.81
C ASN A 471 0.52 -30.53 -26.77
N SER A 472 -0.07 -31.70 -27.05
CA SER A 472 -1.23 -31.83 -27.95
C SER A 472 -2.50 -31.15 -27.44
N SER A 473 -2.62 -30.97 -26.11
CA SER A 473 -3.74 -30.28 -25.48
C SER A 473 -3.57 -28.75 -25.45
N GLY A 474 -2.48 -28.23 -26.02
CA GLY A 474 -2.19 -26.80 -26.12
C GLY A 474 -1.47 -26.19 -24.91
N TYR A 475 -1.17 -26.96 -23.87
CA TYR A 475 -0.41 -26.50 -22.70
C TYR A 475 1.09 -26.47 -23.01
N PHE A 476 1.76 -25.47 -22.46
CA PHE A 476 3.22 -25.37 -22.43
C PHE A 476 3.71 -25.88 -21.08
N SER A 477 4.65 -26.82 -21.09
CA SER A 477 5.11 -27.45 -19.84
C SER A 477 6.62 -27.39 -19.68
N ARG A 478 7.04 -27.30 -18.41
CA ARG A 478 8.45 -27.29 -18.01
C ARG A 478 8.62 -27.76 -16.57
N SER A 479 9.69 -28.50 -16.29
CA SER A 479 10.11 -28.79 -14.91
C SER A 479 10.72 -27.56 -14.25
N VAL A 480 10.28 -27.26 -13.02
CA VAL A 480 10.75 -26.16 -12.18
C VAL A 480 11.20 -26.73 -10.84
N GLN A 481 12.40 -26.34 -10.41
CA GLN A 481 12.96 -26.70 -9.11
C GLN A 481 12.45 -25.70 -8.08
N LEU A 482 12.05 -26.18 -6.91
CA LEU A 482 11.51 -25.37 -5.83
C LEU A 482 12.44 -25.43 -4.61
N ALA A 483 12.69 -24.26 -4.02
CA ALA A 483 13.37 -24.13 -2.75
C ALA A 483 12.35 -23.90 -1.62
N HIS A 484 12.67 -24.39 -0.43
CA HIS A 484 11.94 -24.04 0.79
C HIS A 484 12.41 -22.67 1.29
N THR A 485 11.62 -21.63 1.00
CA THR A 485 11.88 -20.23 1.36
C THR A 485 10.60 -19.59 1.90
N LEU A 486 10.77 -18.58 2.76
CA LEU A 486 9.63 -17.83 3.31
C LEU A 486 8.91 -17.01 2.24
N GLU A 487 9.63 -16.51 1.23
CA GLU A 487 9.03 -15.75 0.12
C GLU A 487 8.40 -16.66 -0.96
N GLY A 488 8.62 -17.97 -0.90
CA GLY A 488 8.24 -18.91 -1.96
C GLY A 488 9.12 -18.80 -3.21
N ASN A 489 8.69 -19.46 -4.28
CA ASN A 489 9.38 -19.50 -5.57
C ASN A 489 8.57 -18.71 -6.59
N ALA A 490 9.01 -17.49 -6.90
CA ALA A 490 8.43 -16.69 -7.98
C ALA A 490 8.85 -17.25 -9.34
N ILE A 491 7.88 -17.72 -10.13
CA ILE A 491 8.11 -18.34 -11.43
C ILE A 491 7.50 -17.43 -12.51
N ALA A 492 8.37 -16.68 -13.19
CA ALA A 492 7.97 -15.83 -14.29
C ALA A 492 7.60 -16.66 -15.53
N VAL A 493 6.51 -16.30 -16.18
CA VAL A 493 6.07 -16.85 -17.46
C VAL A 493 5.98 -15.73 -18.49
N LEU A 494 6.67 -15.94 -19.61
CA LEU A 494 6.65 -15.05 -20.76
C LEU A 494 6.06 -15.80 -21.96
N ALA A 495 5.18 -15.16 -22.70
CA ALA A 495 4.62 -15.68 -23.94
C ALA A 495 4.85 -14.68 -25.07
N ALA A 496 5.23 -15.17 -26.24
CA ALA A 496 5.40 -14.37 -27.44
C ALA A 496 4.58 -14.97 -28.59
N ASN A 497 4.01 -14.07 -29.40
CA ASN A 497 3.33 -14.43 -30.63
C ASN A 497 4.31 -14.63 -31.78
N SER A 498 3.86 -15.31 -32.83
CA SER A 498 4.60 -15.42 -34.10
C SER A 498 4.82 -14.07 -34.78
N ASP A 499 3.96 -13.11 -34.45
CA ASP A 499 3.85 -11.83 -35.12
C ASP A 499 4.57 -10.80 -34.22
N LEU A 500 5.82 -10.44 -34.58
CA LEU A 500 6.77 -9.57 -33.83
C LEU A 500 6.28 -8.14 -33.49
N ILE A 501 4.98 -7.87 -33.64
CA ILE A 501 4.37 -6.54 -33.50
C ILE A 501 3.53 -6.44 -32.21
N SER A 502 3.07 -7.54 -31.63
CA SER A 502 2.39 -7.52 -30.33
C SER A 502 3.41 -7.47 -29.19
N THR A 503 3.03 -6.82 -28.09
CA THR A 503 3.78 -6.92 -26.83
C THR A 503 3.78 -8.37 -26.33
N ASP A 504 4.85 -8.77 -25.63
CA ASP A 504 4.89 -10.08 -25.00
C ASP A 504 3.87 -10.14 -23.84
N GLY A 505 3.20 -11.29 -23.69
CA GLY A 505 2.37 -11.58 -22.52
C GLY A 505 3.26 -11.99 -21.37
N ASN A 506 3.06 -11.42 -20.18
CA ASN A 506 3.81 -11.81 -18.98
C ASN A 506 2.86 -12.06 -17.81
N ASP A 507 3.24 -13.01 -16.96
CA ASP A 507 2.60 -13.29 -15.68
C ASP A 507 3.60 -13.96 -14.75
N GLU A 508 3.26 -14.05 -13.46
CA GLU A 508 4.09 -14.67 -12.44
C GLU A 508 3.23 -15.48 -11.47
N ILE A 509 3.70 -16.68 -11.13
CA ILE A 509 3.11 -17.49 -10.07
C ILE A 509 4.15 -17.77 -8.98
N THR A 510 3.77 -17.54 -7.73
CA THR A 510 4.55 -17.94 -6.56
C THR A 510 4.10 -19.32 -6.10
N ILE A 511 5.03 -20.26 -6.00
CA ILE A 511 4.77 -21.61 -5.49
C ILE A 511 5.66 -21.86 -4.25
N TYR A 512 5.07 -22.30 -3.16
CA TYR A 512 5.77 -22.65 -1.92
C TYR A 512 6.11 -24.13 -1.91
N ARG A 513 7.34 -24.45 -1.52
CA ARG A 513 7.75 -25.81 -1.22
C ARG A 513 7.74 -26.00 0.29
N ASN A 514 6.85 -26.85 0.78
CA ASN A 514 6.73 -27.18 2.19
C ASN A 514 6.45 -28.68 2.37
N GLY A 515 7.43 -29.39 2.91
CA GLY A 515 7.40 -30.81 3.17
C GLY A 515 6.50 -31.13 4.36
N THR A 516 5.73 -32.22 4.25
CA THR A 516 4.87 -32.65 5.37
C THR A 516 5.73 -33.14 6.54
N PRO A 517 5.48 -32.67 7.78
CA PRO A 517 6.16 -33.19 8.96
C PRO A 517 5.98 -34.69 9.10
N SER A 518 7.04 -35.37 9.50
CA SER A 518 7.04 -36.81 9.75
C SER A 518 6.86 -37.10 11.23
N LEU A 519 5.91 -37.99 11.55
CA LEU A 519 5.66 -38.46 12.91
C LEU A 519 6.08 -39.92 13.04
N THR A 520 6.92 -40.21 14.02
CA THR A 520 7.24 -41.58 14.41
C THR A 520 6.80 -41.83 15.84
N MET A 521 5.92 -42.80 16.01
CA MET A 521 5.40 -43.19 17.32
C MET A 521 6.00 -44.53 17.74
N ARG A 522 6.62 -44.57 18.91
CA ARG A 522 6.96 -45.82 19.59
C ARG A 522 5.94 -46.06 20.69
N THR A 523 5.04 -47.00 20.42
CA THR A 523 4.12 -47.55 21.42
C THR A 523 4.82 -48.59 22.29
N ALA A 524 4.56 -48.53 23.60
CA ALA A 524 5.07 -49.51 24.53
C ALA A 524 4.54 -50.92 24.17
N LYS A 525 5.44 -51.89 23.95
CA LYS A 525 5.08 -53.30 23.69
C LYS A 525 4.58 -53.97 24.98
N GLY A 526 3.34 -53.67 25.35
CA GLY A 526 2.63 -54.28 26.47
C GLY A 526 2.50 -53.36 27.68
N ALA A 527 1.27 -53.00 28.03
CA ALA A 527 0.93 -52.36 29.29
C ALA A 527 0.62 -53.45 30.33
N LYS A 528 1.23 -53.37 31.52
CA LYS A 528 0.80 -54.19 32.66
C LYS A 528 -0.41 -53.52 33.31
N VAL A 529 -1.38 -54.32 33.74
CA VAL A 529 -2.55 -53.84 34.49
C VAL A 529 -2.07 -53.02 35.71
N ASN A 530 -2.63 -51.83 35.89
CA ASN A 530 -2.26 -50.86 36.93
C ASN A 530 -0.85 -50.25 36.83
N THR A 531 -0.28 -50.14 35.63
CA THR A 531 0.97 -49.38 35.39
C THR A 531 0.78 -48.30 34.34
N SER A 532 1.43 -47.14 34.52
CA SER A 532 1.50 -46.09 33.51
C SER A 532 2.47 -46.49 32.41
N THR A 533 2.01 -46.54 31.17
CA THR A 533 2.87 -46.64 29.99
C THR A 533 3.09 -45.26 29.39
N THR A 534 4.32 -44.97 29.01
CA THR A 534 4.68 -43.76 28.27
C THR A 534 4.99 -44.16 26.83
N ASP A 535 4.20 -43.62 25.91
CA ASP A 535 4.52 -43.69 24.48
C ASP A 535 5.39 -42.49 24.11
N THR A 536 6.29 -42.67 23.16
CA THR A 536 7.14 -41.57 22.66
C THR A 536 6.73 -41.24 21.24
N VAL A 537 6.34 -39.98 21.01
CA VAL A 537 6.12 -39.41 19.69
C VAL A 537 7.32 -38.54 19.35
N ASN A 538 7.98 -38.82 18.24
CA ASN A 538 8.98 -37.92 17.66
C ASN A 538 8.40 -37.30 16.41
N ALA A 539 8.43 -35.97 16.34
CA ALA A 539 8.09 -35.23 15.13
C ALA A 539 9.37 -34.65 14.53
N SER A 540 9.54 -34.78 13.22
CA SER A 540 10.62 -34.16 12.47
C SER A 540 10.09 -33.52 11.21
N ASP A 541 10.48 -32.27 11.00
CA ASP A 541 10.17 -31.54 9.79
C ASP A 541 11.33 -31.70 8.79
N PRO A 542 11.07 -32.16 7.55
CA PRO A 542 12.12 -32.32 6.55
C PRO A 542 12.73 -30.99 6.08
N ASP A 543 12.05 -29.87 6.33
CA ASP A 543 12.40 -28.56 5.82
C ASP A 543 13.11 -27.71 6.89
N GLY A 544 13.07 -28.18 8.14
CA GLY A 544 13.68 -27.52 9.29
C GLY A 544 12.74 -26.53 9.99
N ASP A 545 11.45 -26.56 9.64
CA ASP A 545 10.45 -25.69 10.23
C ASP A 545 10.22 -26.01 11.71
N LYS A 546 9.86 -24.96 12.46
CA LYS A 546 9.52 -25.10 13.87
C LYS A 546 8.17 -25.79 14.00
N LEU A 547 8.19 -27.02 14.48
CA LEU A 547 6.96 -27.77 14.78
C LEU A 547 6.33 -27.33 16.10
N THR A 548 5.01 -27.21 16.11
CA THR A 548 4.21 -27.06 17.33
C THR A 548 3.41 -28.34 17.54
N ILE A 549 3.67 -29.04 18.65
CA ILE A 549 2.93 -30.24 19.04
C ILE A 549 1.91 -29.81 20.09
N SER A 550 0.62 -29.93 19.77
CA SER A 550 -0.48 -29.81 20.74
C SER A 550 -1.01 -31.20 21.06
N ALA A 551 -1.37 -31.42 22.32
CA ALA A 551 -1.83 -32.69 22.86
C ALA A 551 -3.33 -32.66 23.12
#